data_AF-A0A524LS83-F1
#
_entry.id   AF-A0A524LS83-F1
#
_cell.length_a   1.000
_cell.length_b   1.000
_cell.length_c   1.000
_cell.angle_alpha   90.00
_cell.angle_beta   90.00
_cell.angle_gamma   90.00
#
_symmetry.space_group_name_H-M   'P 1'
#
loop_
_entity.id
_entity.type
_entity.pdbx_description
1 polymer ?
#
loop_
_entity_poly.entity_id
_entity_poly.type
_entity_poly.pdbx_seq_one_letter_code
_entity_poly.pdbx_strand_id
1 'polypeptide(L)' 'MTQNEIKQEIEIDASQEIVFNAISDPKKLTNWFPDVAILEPKVGGKFKISFLKDSKKPKMKMDRDFINEGRVL' A
#
# COMPACT_ATOMS: atom_id res chain seq x y z
N MET A 1 11.68 -22.06 7.23
CA MET A 1 10.69 -21.34 6.40
C MET A 1 9.35 -21.50 7.09
N THR A 2 8.79 -20.42 7.65
CA THR A 2 7.51 -20.47 8.38
C THR A 2 6.35 -20.58 7.38
N GLN A 3 5.39 -21.42 7.69
CA GLN A 3 4.39 -22.02 6.80
C GLN A 3 3.35 -21.04 6.17
N ASN A 4 3.46 -19.72 6.36
CA ASN A 4 2.46 -18.72 5.94
C ASN A 4 3.08 -17.51 5.20
N GLU A 5 4.01 -17.75 4.28
CA GLU A 5 4.56 -16.69 3.42
C GLU A 5 3.83 -16.65 2.08
N ILE A 6 3.32 -15.47 1.69
CA ILE A 6 2.78 -15.23 0.35
C ILE A 6 3.80 -14.40 -0.41
N LYS A 7 4.34 -14.94 -1.50
CA LYS A 7 5.27 -14.26 -2.40
C LYS A 7 4.66 -14.17 -3.80
N GLN A 8 4.71 -12.98 -4.40
CA GLN A 8 4.27 -12.72 -5.77
C GLN A 8 5.29 -11.82 -6.45
N GLU A 9 5.48 -11.98 -7.75
CA GLU A 9 6.35 -11.17 -8.58
C GLU A 9 5.61 -10.77 -9.87
N ILE A 10 5.84 -9.54 -10.33
CA ILE A 10 5.29 -9.00 -11.58
C ILE A 10 6.36 -8.16 -12.26
N GLU A 11 6.38 -8.17 -13.59
CA GLU A 11 7.21 -7.29 -14.40
C GLU A 11 6.38 -6.07 -14.82
N ILE A 12 6.95 -4.88 -14.63
CA ILE A 12 6.32 -3.60 -15.00
C ILE A 12 7.29 -2.87 -15.92
N ASP A 13 6.83 -2.57 -17.14
CA ASP A 13 7.58 -1.74 -18.09
C ASP A 13 7.52 -0.26 -17.68
N ALA A 14 8.35 0.09 -16.69
CA ALA A 14 8.52 1.44 -16.19
C ALA A 14 9.91 1.62 -15.55
N SER A 15 10.38 2.86 -15.44
CA SER A 15 11.63 3.14 -14.74
C SER A 15 11.48 2.89 -13.23
N GLN A 16 12.60 2.55 -12.58
CA GLN A 16 12.65 2.32 -11.13
C GLN A 16 12.12 3.52 -10.33
N GLU A 17 12.40 4.73 -10.79
CA GLU A 17 11.91 5.97 -10.18
C GLU A 17 10.38 6.05 -10.19
N ILE A 18 9.75 5.69 -11.31
CA ILE A 18 8.28 5.69 -11.44
C ILE A 18 7.68 4.64 -10.49
N VAL A 19 8.25 3.43 -10.45
CA VAL A 19 7.79 2.35 -9.57
C VAL A 19 7.93 2.74 -8.09
N PHE A 20 9.09 3.29 -7.70
CA PHE A 20 9.32 3.76 -6.34
C PHE A 20 8.32 4.85 -5.95
N ASN A 21 8.11 5.83 -6.83
CA ASN A 21 7.17 6.91 -6.59
C ASN A 21 5.71 6.40 -6.44
N ALA A 22 5.34 5.34 -7.16
CA ALA A 22 4.02 4.72 -7.04
C ALA A 22 3.77 4.04 -5.68
N ILE A 23 4.83 3.70 -4.93
CA ILE A 23 4.74 3.14 -3.57
C ILE A 23 5.07 4.16 -2.45
N SER A 24 5.78 5.25 -2.76
CA SER A 24 6.27 6.22 -1.77
C SER A 24 5.45 7.52 -1.70
N ASP A 25 4.72 7.89 -2.76
CA ASP A 25 3.82 9.05 -2.74
C ASP A 25 2.41 8.59 -2.33
N PRO A 26 1.86 9.09 -1.19
CA PRO A 26 0.52 8.73 -0.74
C PRO A 26 -0.56 8.87 -1.80
N LYS A 27 -0.52 9.92 -2.63
CA LYS A 27 -1.52 10.16 -3.67
C LYS A 27 -1.45 9.09 -4.76
N LYS A 28 -0.23 8.74 -5.18
CA LYS A 28 -0.02 7.70 -6.19
C LYS A 28 -0.36 6.32 -5.65
N LEU A 29 0.01 6.05 -4.40
CA LEU A 29 -0.30 4.81 -3.72
C LEU A 29 -1.83 4.60 -3.69
N THR A 30 -2.60 5.61 -3.26
CA THR A 30 -4.09 5.57 -3.22
C THR A 30 -4.77 5.31 -4.55
N ASN A 31 -4.07 5.38 -5.70
CA ASN A 31 -4.69 5.04 -6.99
C ASN A 31 -4.90 3.54 -7.15
N TRP A 32 -4.02 2.71 -6.58
CA TRP A 32 -4.03 1.26 -6.79
C TRP A 32 -4.05 0.45 -5.48
N PHE A 33 -3.72 1.08 -4.35
CA PHE A 33 -3.65 0.46 -3.03
C PHE A 33 -3.97 1.48 -1.92
N PRO A 34 -4.17 1.10 -0.66
CA PRO A 34 -5.39 1.38 0.17
C PRO A 34 -6.45 2.36 -0.40
N ASP A 35 -7.42 2.75 0.42
CA ASP A 35 -8.28 3.91 0.15
C ASP A 35 -7.67 5.21 0.66
N VAL A 36 -6.99 5.12 1.82
CA VAL A 36 -6.33 6.26 2.46
C VAL A 36 -4.90 5.89 2.84
N ALA A 37 -3.94 6.76 2.56
CA ALA A 37 -2.56 6.60 2.94
C ALA A 37 -2.00 7.90 3.55
N ILE A 38 -1.31 7.75 4.67
CA ILE A 38 -0.40 8.74 5.26
C ILE A 38 0.95 8.04 5.33
N LEU A 39 1.97 8.61 4.69
CA LEU A 39 3.29 8.00 4.61
C LEU A 39 4.36 9.08 4.71
N GLU A 40 5.28 8.90 5.65
CA GLU A 40 6.55 9.60 5.69
C GLU A 40 7.61 8.71 5.02
N PRO A 41 8.01 8.99 3.76
CA PRO A 41 8.88 8.09 2.97
C PRO A 41 10.35 8.24 3.39
N LYS A 42 10.65 7.91 4.65
CA LYS A 42 11.99 7.92 5.25
C LYS A 42 12.08 6.80 6.29
N VAL A 43 13.28 6.27 6.51
CA VAL A 43 13.53 5.29 7.56
C VAL A 43 13.07 5.84 8.92
N GLY A 44 12.31 5.02 9.66
CA GLY A 44 11.69 5.40 10.94
C GLY A 44 10.48 6.34 10.80
N GLY A 45 10.14 6.77 9.58
CA GLY A 45 8.96 7.57 9.28
C GLY A 45 7.67 6.81 9.58
N LYS A 46 6.65 7.53 10.04
CA LYS A 46 5.34 6.93 10.35
C LYS A 46 4.58 6.62 9.06
N PHE A 47 3.85 5.52 9.08
CA PHE A 47 2.83 5.25 8.06
C PHE A 47 1.50 4.86 8.69
N LYS A 48 0.42 5.18 7.98
CA LYS A 48 -0.94 4.71 8.23
C LYS A 48 -1.62 4.45 6.90
N ILE A 49 -2.13 3.24 6.71
CA ILE A 49 -2.90 2.84 5.54
C ILE A 49 -4.26 2.31 5.98
N SER A 50 -5.31 2.69 5.27
CA SER A 50 -6.68 2.27 5.58
C SER A 50 -7.39 1.69 4.36
N PHE A 51 -7.98 0.52 4.52
CA PHE A 51 -8.93 -0.07 3.57
C PHE A 51 -10.33 0.08 4.14
N LEU A 52 -11.21 0.74 3.41
CA LEU A 52 -12.55 1.06 3.87
C LEU A 52 -13.54 0.00 3.37
N LYS A 53 -14.50 -0.36 4.22
CA LYS A 53 -15.61 -1.25 3.86
C LYS A 53 -16.39 -0.72 2.65
N ASP A 54 -16.65 0.59 2.64
CA ASP A 54 -17.40 1.26 1.59
C ASP A 54 -16.50 1.77 0.45
N SER A 55 -15.34 1.13 0.25
CA SER A 55 -14.45 1.46 -0.88
C SER A 55 -15.21 1.37 -2.20
N LYS A 56 -15.04 2.39 -3.04
CA LYS A 56 -15.59 2.40 -4.41
C LYS A 56 -14.75 1.54 -5.37
N LYS A 57 -13.63 0.97 -4.93
CA LYS A 57 -12.75 0.15 -5.76
C LYS A 57 -13.36 -1.26 -5.93
N PRO A 58 -13.70 -1.70 -7.15
CA PRO A 58 -14.47 -2.93 -7.36
C PRO A 58 -13.77 -4.21 -6.90
N LYS A 59 -12.43 -4.20 -6.82
CA LYS A 59 -11.61 -5.34 -6.37
C LYS A 59 -11.27 -5.33 -4.87
N MET A 60 -11.67 -4.30 -4.12
CA MET A 60 -11.47 -4.18 -2.67
C MET A 60 -12.82 -4.17 -1.97
N LYS A 61 -13.45 -5.34 -1.85
CA LYS A 61 -14.60 -5.52 -0.97
C LYS A 61 -14.12 -6.01 0.38
N MET A 62 -14.14 -5.12 1.36
CA MET A 62 -13.80 -5.47 2.75
C MET A 62 -15.08 -5.76 3.53
N ASP A 63 -15.01 -6.67 4.50
CA ASP A 63 -16.11 -6.94 5.45
C ASP A 63 -16.25 -5.82 6.50
N ARG A 64 -15.15 -5.12 6.77
CA ARG A 64 -15.02 -3.98 7.70
C ARG A 64 -13.85 -3.09 7.32
N ASP A 65 -13.70 -1.98 8.01
CA ASP A 65 -12.52 -1.13 7.86
C ASP A 65 -11.28 -1.83 8.43
N PHE A 66 -10.19 -1.81 7.68
CA PHE A 66 -8.88 -2.29 8.11
C PHE A 66 -7.89 -1.14 8.13
N ILE A 67 -7.34 -0.86 9.30
CA ILE A 67 -6.37 0.22 9.50
C ILE A 67 -5.07 -0.42 9.96
N ASN A 68 -3.98 -0.16 9.23
CA ASN A 68 -2.64 -0.60 9.59
C ASN A 68 -1.75 0.62 9.76
N GLU A 69 -0.98 0.62 10.85
CA GLU A 69 -0.05 1.69 11.18
C GLU A 69 1.28 1.11 11.64
N GLY A 70 2.35 1.87 11.43
CA GLY A 70 3.69 1.41 11.78
C GLY A 70 4.77 2.41 11.40
N ARG A 71 5.99 1.89 11.26
CA ARG A 71 7.15 2.67 10.83
C ARG A 71 7.83 2.00 9.64
N VAL A 72 8.32 2.83 8.73
CA VAL A 72 9.18 2.38 7.63
C VAL A 72 10.50 1.89 8.23
N LEU A 73 10.92 0.69 7.82
CA LEU A 73 12.18 0.06 8.25
C LEU A 73 13.33 0.41 7.30
#